data_AF-A0A0G9MPK6-F1
#
_entry.id   AF-A0A0G9MPK6-F1
#
_cell.length_a   1.000
_cell.length_b   1.000
_cell.length_c   1.000
_cell.angle_alpha   90.00
_cell.angle_beta   90.00
_cell.angle_gamma   90.00
#
_symmetry.space_group_name_H-M   'P 1'
#
loop_
_entity.id
_entity.type
_entity.pdbx_description
1 polymer ?
#
loop_
_entity_poly.entity_id
_entity_poly.type
_entity_poly.pdbx_seq_one_letter_code
_entity_poly.pdbx_strand_id
1 'polypeptide(L)'
;PLSGLSDSVAAIIGVVLCFLIPAGDLNDRAARLLDWKTAESIPWGVVLLFGGGMALAGAMRYSGMSAWLGGELAIIGTLPVILLIALVTLLIIFLTEITSNVATAAATMPVLIAVGEASGIDVALLAAPVALAASCAFMLPMATGPNAVIYASGKISLEQMARAGFRLNLLASVAIIALSYFLAPLVF
;
A
#
# COMPACT_ATOMS: atom_id res chain seq x y z
N PRO A 1 -12.14 11.30 30.95
CA PRO A 1 -10.92 10.91 31.70
C PRO A 1 -9.74 10.42 30.84
N LEU A 2 -9.94 9.98 29.59
CA LEU A 2 -8.87 9.47 28.71
C LEU A 2 -8.75 10.24 27.37
N SER A 3 -9.19 11.50 27.30
CA SER A 3 -9.23 12.29 26.05
C SER A 3 -7.85 12.71 25.49
N GLY A 4 -6.75 12.31 26.13
CA GLY A 4 -5.38 12.57 25.68
C GLY A 4 -4.56 11.33 25.29
N LEU A 5 -5.15 10.13 25.42
CA LEU A 5 -4.51 8.89 24.98
C LEU A 5 -4.92 8.60 23.53
N SER A 6 -4.05 8.95 22.59
CA SER A 6 -4.18 8.46 21.22
C SER A 6 -3.59 7.05 21.09
N ASP A 7 -4.00 6.32 20.06
CA ASP A 7 -3.49 4.97 19.76
C ASP A 7 -1.96 4.95 19.65
N SER A 8 -1.37 6.03 19.13
CA SER A 8 0.09 6.20 19.05
C SER A 8 0.75 6.30 20.43
N VAL A 9 0.13 7.03 21.38
CA VAL A 9 0.65 7.15 22.76
C VAL A 9 0.58 5.80 23.47
N ALA A 10 -0.53 5.07 23.32
CA ALA A 10 -0.69 3.73 23.88
C ALA A 10 0.36 2.76 23.31
N ALA A 11 0.61 2.80 21.99
CA ALA A 11 1.61 1.98 21.33
C ALA A 11 3.04 2.28 21.80
N ILE A 12 3.42 3.56 21.91
CA ILE A 12 4.75 3.96 22.41
C ILE A 12 4.95 3.49 23.85
N ILE A 13 3.96 3.67 24.72
CA ILE A 13 4.01 3.16 26.10
C ILE A 13 4.20 1.65 26.10
N GLY A 14 3.45 0.91 25.28
CA GLY A 14 3.58 -0.54 25.14
C GLY A 14 4.99 -0.98 24.71
N VAL A 15 5.56 -0.32 23.69
CA VAL A 15 6.93 -0.62 23.23
C VAL A 15 7.96 -0.32 24.32
N VAL A 16 7.87 0.84 24.98
CA VAL A 16 8.77 1.20 26.09
C VAL A 16 8.68 0.17 27.22
N LEU A 17 7.47 -0.28 27.58
CA LEU A 17 7.30 -1.33 28.58
C LEU A 17 7.94 -2.65 28.13
N CYS A 18 7.85 -3.05 26.86
CA CYS A 18 8.51 -4.24 26.37
C CYS A 18 10.05 -4.18 26.46
N PHE A 19 10.65 -2.99 26.33
CA PHE A 19 12.09 -2.79 26.56
C PHE A 19 12.48 -2.81 28.04
N LEU A 20 11.53 -2.59 28.96
CA LEU A 20 11.77 -2.58 30.40
C LEU A 20 11.45 -3.91 31.08
N ILE A 21 10.45 -4.65 30.59
CA ILE A 21 9.98 -5.89 31.19
C ILE A 21 10.96 -7.04 30.86
N PRO A 22 11.45 -7.78 31.87
CA PRO A 22 12.29 -8.95 31.66
C PRO A 22 11.57 -10.05 30.88
N ALA A 23 12.27 -10.71 29.95
CA ALA A 23 11.73 -11.80 29.16
C ALA A 23 11.48 -13.10 29.96
N GLY A 24 11.99 -13.16 31.20
CA GLY A 24 11.84 -14.34 32.05
C GLY A 24 12.73 -15.52 31.65
N ASP A 25 13.76 -15.28 30.83
CA ASP A 25 14.74 -16.32 30.47
C ASP A 25 15.56 -16.73 31.71
N LEU A 26 15.58 -18.04 31.98
CA LEU A 26 16.29 -18.64 33.10
C LEU A 26 17.81 -18.57 32.91
N ASN A 27 18.29 -18.51 31.67
CA ASN A 27 19.70 -18.46 31.30
C ASN A 27 20.23 -17.03 31.17
N ASP A 28 19.37 -16.07 30.82
CA ASP A 28 19.72 -14.65 30.73
C ASP A 28 18.65 -13.76 31.40
N ARG A 29 18.87 -13.45 32.68
CA ARG A 29 17.98 -12.56 33.46
C ARG A 29 18.00 -11.10 33.00
N ALA A 30 18.98 -10.71 32.17
CA ALA A 30 19.04 -9.38 31.58
C ALA A 30 18.21 -9.26 30.30
N ALA A 31 17.79 -10.38 29.70
CA ALA A 31 16.92 -10.39 28.54
C ALA A 31 15.61 -9.63 28.81
N ARG A 32 15.20 -8.81 27.83
CA ARG A 32 13.96 -8.03 27.83
C ARG A 32 13.03 -8.55 26.74
N LEU A 33 11.73 -8.27 26.84
CA LEU A 33 10.76 -8.75 25.84
C LEU A 33 11.08 -8.23 24.42
N LEU A 34 11.66 -7.04 24.32
CA LEU A 34 12.18 -6.46 23.08
C LEU A 34 13.62 -6.00 23.29
N ASP A 35 14.47 -6.25 22.31
CA ASP A 35 15.84 -5.77 22.25
C ASP A 35 16.05 -4.85 21.03
N TRP A 36 17.15 -4.09 21.05
CA TRP A 36 17.42 -3.13 19.99
C TRP A 36 17.66 -3.82 18.63
N LYS A 37 18.25 -5.03 18.63
CA LYS A 37 18.44 -5.81 17.40
C LYS A 37 17.12 -6.18 16.75
N THR A 38 16.10 -6.50 17.53
CA THR A 38 14.75 -6.73 17.00
C THR A 38 14.19 -5.43 16.39
N ALA A 39 14.40 -4.27 17.00
CA ALA A 39 13.96 -2.99 16.44
C ALA A 39 14.69 -2.61 15.14
N GLU A 40 15.95 -3.01 14.97
CA GLU A 40 16.70 -2.83 13.72
C GLU A 40 16.14 -3.66 12.56
N SER A 41 15.45 -4.77 12.85
CA SER A 41 14.80 -5.60 11.82
C SER A 41 13.53 -4.99 11.24
N ILE A 42 13.00 -3.92 11.85
CA ILE A 42 11.82 -3.21 11.35
C ILE A 42 12.17 -2.53 10.02
N PRO A 43 11.31 -2.62 8.99
CA PRO A 43 11.56 -1.98 7.70
C PRO A 43 11.30 -0.46 7.78
N TRP A 44 12.17 0.29 8.47
CA TRP A 44 12.06 1.74 8.69
C TRP A 44 11.91 2.55 7.40
N GLY A 45 12.49 2.08 6.30
CA GLY A 45 12.34 2.69 4.99
C GLY A 45 10.88 2.79 4.53
N VAL A 46 10.03 1.82 4.87
CA VAL A 46 8.59 1.85 4.54
C VAL A 46 7.86 2.92 5.36
N VAL A 47 8.19 3.03 6.64
CA VAL A 47 7.62 4.07 7.53
C VAL A 47 7.99 5.47 7.03
N LEU A 48 9.27 5.66 6.68
CA LEU A 48 9.76 6.92 6.10
C LEU A 48 9.11 7.21 4.75
N LEU A 49 8.88 6.20 3.92
CA LEU A 49 8.22 6.35 2.62
C LEU A 49 6.76 6.82 2.76
N PHE A 50 6.00 6.26 3.72
CA PHE A 50 4.65 6.74 4.01
C PHE A 50 4.65 8.17 4.57
N GLY A 51 5.55 8.48 5.51
CA GLY A 51 5.72 9.82 6.05
C GLY A 51 6.08 10.85 4.98
N GLY A 52 7.04 10.51 4.12
CA GLY A 52 7.44 11.32 2.96
C GLY A 52 6.31 11.48 1.93
N GLY A 53 5.53 10.44 1.69
CA GLY A 53 4.36 10.47 0.83
C GLY A 53 3.28 11.43 1.35
N MET A 54 2.96 11.38 2.65
CA MET A 54 2.04 12.34 3.27
C MET A 54 2.57 13.78 3.23
N ALA A 55 3.87 13.97 3.45
CA ALA A 55 4.51 15.27 3.33
C ALA A 55 4.44 15.80 1.88
N LEU A 56 4.68 14.94 0.88
CA LEU A 56 4.53 15.28 -0.53
C LEU A 56 3.09 15.65 -0.88
N ALA A 57 2.10 14.87 -0.43
CA ALA A 57 0.68 15.20 -0.61
C ALA A 57 0.36 16.59 -0.03
N GLY A 58 0.86 16.88 1.18
CA GLY A 58 0.74 18.21 1.80
C GLY A 58 1.41 19.31 0.98
N ALA A 59 2.61 19.07 0.45
CA ALA A 59 3.32 20.01 -0.40
C ALA A 59 2.61 20.27 -1.74
N MET A 60 1.99 19.25 -2.34
CA MET A 60 1.17 19.41 -3.56
C MET A 60 -0.06 20.27 -3.30
N ARG A 61 -0.69 20.12 -2.12
CA ARG A 61 -1.82 20.98 -1.70
C ARG A 61 -1.37 22.41 -1.48
N TYR A 62 -0.29 22.61 -0.71
CA TYR A 62 0.23 23.94 -0.38
C TYR A 62 0.72 24.71 -1.62
N SER A 63 1.36 24.01 -2.56
CA SER A 63 1.84 24.62 -3.81
C SER A 63 0.75 24.90 -4.86
N GLY A 64 -0.48 24.42 -4.64
CA GLY A 64 -1.57 24.51 -5.61
C GLY A 64 -1.47 23.49 -6.77
N MET A 65 -0.46 22.62 -6.77
CA MET A 65 -0.27 21.59 -7.80
C MET A 65 -1.46 20.62 -7.87
N SER A 66 -2.05 20.24 -6.73
CA SER A 66 -3.22 19.37 -6.70
C SER A 66 -4.44 19.99 -7.41
N ALA A 67 -4.64 21.30 -7.23
CA ALA A 67 -5.73 22.03 -7.89
C ALA A 67 -5.49 22.18 -9.40
N TRP A 68 -4.24 22.46 -9.79
CA TRP A 68 -3.85 22.50 -11.20
C TRP A 68 -4.06 21.13 -11.89
N LEU A 69 -3.60 20.04 -11.26
CA LEU A 69 -3.84 18.68 -11.75
C LEU A 69 -5.34 18.35 -11.82
N GLY A 70 -6.12 18.73 -10.80
CA GLY A 70 -7.58 18.56 -10.82
C GLY A 70 -8.26 19.29 -12.00
N GLY A 71 -7.75 20.47 -12.37
CA GLY A 71 -8.21 21.23 -13.52
C GLY A 71 -7.87 20.55 -14.86
N GLU A 72 -6.61 20.13 -15.05
CA GLU A 72 -6.19 19.42 -16.27
C GLU A 72 -6.89 18.05 -16.42
N LEU A 73 -7.16 17.39 -15.29
CA LEU A 73 -7.86 16.11 -15.24
C LEU A 73 -9.38 16.26 -15.05
N ALA A 74 -9.94 17.45 -15.23
CA ALA A 74 -11.38 17.68 -15.09
C ALA A 74 -12.20 16.78 -16.04
N ILE A 75 -11.65 16.45 -17.21
CA ILE A 75 -12.24 15.49 -18.17
C ILE A 75 -12.35 14.09 -17.54
N ILE A 76 -11.37 13.67 -16.72
CA ILE A 76 -11.41 12.40 -16.00
C ILE A 76 -12.52 12.41 -14.94
N GLY A 77 -12.79 13.56 -14.32
CA GLY A 77 -13.94 13.73 -13.41
C GLY A 77 -15.30 13.53 -14.07
N THR A 78 -15.40 13.59 -15.41
CA THR A 78 -16.63 13.26 -16.14
C THR A 78 -16.81 11.78 -16.43
N LEU A 79 -15.77 10.95 -16.20
CA LEU A 79 -15.87 9.52 -16.42
C LEU A 79 -16.73 8.87 -15.33
N PRO A 80 -17.53 7.85 -15.69
CA PRO A 80 -18.14 6.97 -14.71
C PRO A 80 -17.12 6.46 -13.69
N VAL A 81 -17.47 6.52 -12.40
CA VAL A 81 -16.60 6.10 -11.28
C VAL A 81 -16.01 4.70 -11.51
N ILE A 82 -16.78 3.79 -12.09
CA ILE A 82 -16.32 2.43 -12.42
C ILE A 82 -15.16 2.41 -13.43
N LEU A 83 -15.14 3.31 -14.42
CA LEU A 83 -14.04 3.41 -15.38
C LEU A 83 -12.78 3.94 -14.72
N LEU A 84 -12.93 4.87 -13.79
CA LEU A 84 -11.81 5.44 -13.05
C LEU A 84 -11.18 4.37 -12.13
N ILE A 85 -12.01 3.63 -11.39
CA ILE A 85 -11.57 2.45 -10.61
C ILE A 85 -10.86 1.44 -11.51
N ALA A 86 -11.41 1.13 -12.68
CA ALA A 86 -10.82 0.19 -13.62
C ALA A 86 -9.46 0.65 -14.13
N LEU A 87 -9.33 1.92 -14.52
CA LEU A 87 -8.08 2.50 -15.02
C LEU A 87 -6.98 2.42 -13.95
N VAL A 88 -7.29 2.87 -12.73
CA VAL A 88 -6.33 2.86 -11.62
C VAL A 88 -5.95 1.43 -11.25
N THR A 89 -6.93 0.52 -11.14
CA THR A 89 -6.68 -0.89 -10.79
C THR A 89 -5.76 -1.55 -11.81
N LEU A 90 -6.04 -1.38 -13.10
CA LEU A 90 -5.22 -1.96 -14.18
C LEU A 90 -3.80 -1.36 -14.17
N LEU A 91 -3.69 -0.04 -14.05
CA LEU A 91 -2.40 0.64 -13.98
C LEU A 91 -1.54 0.06 -12.85
N ILE A 92 -2.10 -0.05 -11.65
CA ILE A 92 -1.37 -0.50 -10.46
C ILE A 92 -1.01 -1.98 -10.53
N ILE A 93 -1.93 -2.85 -10.97
CA ILE A 93 -1.67 -4.29 -11.11
C ILE A 93 -0.47 -4.55 -12.03
N PHE A 94 -0.39 -3.85 -13.17
CA PHE A 94 0.74 -4.04 -14.08
C PHE A 94 2.01 -3.31 -13.61
N LEU A 95 1.88 -2.15 -12.98
CA LEU A 95 3.02 -1.40 -12.44
C LEU A 95 3.72 -2.17 -11.32
N THR A 96 2.96 -2.91 -10.51
CA THR A 96 3.49 -3.70 -9.40
C THR A 96 4.23 -4.97 -9.84
N GLU A 97 4.18 -5.35 -11.13
CA GLU A 97 4.97 -6.48 -11.64
C GLU A 97 6.45 -6.13 -11.82
N ILE A 98 6.75 -4.85 -11.99
CA ILE A 98 8.11 -4.34 -12.22
C ILE A 98 8.67 -3.58 -11.00
N THR A 99 7.86 -3.40 -9.96
CA THR A 99 8.17 -2.59 -8.77
C THR A 99 7.75 -3.34 -7.51
N SER A 100 8.33 -3.03 -6.35
CA SER A 100 7.84 -3.58 -5.07
C SER A 100 6.42 -3.11 -4.78
N ASN A 101 5.54 -4.03 -4.35
CA ASN A 101 4.15 -3.75 -3.95
C ASN A 101 4.03 -2.54 -3.01
N VAL A 102 4.88 -2.49 -1.99
CA VAL A 102 4.88 -1.40 -1.00
C VAL A 102 5.33 -0.09 -1.63
N ALA A 103 6.34 -0.13 -2.49
CA ALA A 103 6.81 1.06 -3.20
C ALA A 103 5.75 1.60 -4.18
N THR A 104 5.08 0.72 -4.93
CA THR A 104 4.00 1.09 -5.85
C THR A 104 2.85 1.77 -5.10
N ALA A 105 2.37 1.16 -4.01
CA ALA A 105 1.29 1.73 -3.20
C ALA A 105 1.70 3.08 -2.59
N ALA A 106 2.88 3.15 -1.98
CA ALA A 106 3.32 4.36 -1.29
C ALA A 106 3.66 5.51 -2.25
N ALA A 107 4.11 5.23 -3.48
CA ALA A 107 4.34 6.25 -4.49
C ALA A 107 3.05 6.81 -5.08
N THR A 108 2.01 5.98 -5.22
CA THR A 108 0.79 6.34 -5.96
C THR A 108 -0.33 6.87 -5.07
N MET A 109 -0.42 6.40 -3.82
CA MET A 109 -1.46 6.84 -2.87
C MET A 109 -1.47 8.36 -2.65
N PRO A 110 -0.35 9.06 -2.37
CA PRO A 110 -0.35 10.51 -2.16
C PRO A 110 -0.96 11.30 -3.31
N VAL A 111 -0.64 10.91 -4.54
CA VAL A 111 -1.13 11.54 -5.76
C VAL A 111 -2.63 11.32 -5.91
N LEU A 112 -3.10 10.10 -5.68
CA LEU A 112 -4.52 9.76 -5.80
C LEU A 112 -5.38 10.39 -4.70
N ILE A 113 -4.85 10.53 -3.49
CA ILE A 113 -5.49 11.28 -2.41
C ILE A 113 -5.65 12.75 -2.83
N ALA A 114 -4.57 13.38 -3.29
CA ALA A 114 -4.59 14.77 -3.73
C ALA A 114 -5.56 15.02 -4.90
N VAL A 115 -5.62 14.09 -5.86
CA VAL A 115 -6.55 14.16 -7.00
C VAL A 115 -8.00 13.91 -6.55
N GLY A 116 -8.24 12.93 -5.68
CA GLY A 116 -9.58 12.65 -5.14
C GLY A 116 -10.17 13.86 -4.42
N GLU A 117 -9.38 14.48 -3.53
CA GLU A 117 -9.79 15.70 -2.83
C GLU A 117 -10.03 16.88 -3.78
N ALA A 118 -9.18 17.08 -4.78
CA ALA A 118 -9.31 18.19 -5.74
C ALA A 118 -10.53 18.02 -6.67
N SER A 119 -10.88 16.78 -7.00
CA SER A 119 -11.99 16.44 -7.91
C SER A 119 -13.30 16.12 -7.18
N GLY A 120 -13.33 16.17 -5.85
CA GLY A 120 -14.51 15.83 -5.04
C GLY A 120 -14.89 14.34 -5.08
N ILE A 121 -13.96 13.47 -5.46
CA ILE A 121 -14.14 12.01 -5.47
C ILE A 121 -13.73 11.48 -4.10
N ASP A 122 -14.54 10.58 -3.53
CA ASP A 122 -14.17 9.91 -2.29
C ASP A 122 -12.82 9.18 -2.45
N VAL A 123 -11.85 9.60 -1.63
CA VAL A 123 -10.49 9.06 -1.60
C VAL A 123 -10.50 7.56 -1.32
N ALA A 124 -11.45 7.04 -0.53
CA ALA A 124 -11.56 5.62 -0.24
C ALA A 124 -11.81 4.78 -1.51
N LEU A 125 -12.60 5.31 -2.45
CA LEU A 125 -12.88 4.68 -3.74
C LEU A 125 -11.65 4.60 -4.65
N LEU A 126 -10.63 5.42 -4.42
CA LEU A 126 -9.36 5.41 -5.15
C LEU A 126 -8.28 4.62 -4.42
N ALA A 127 -8.19 4.76 -3.10
CA ALA A 127 -7.15 4.16 -2.28
C ALA A 127 -7.34 2.65 -2.10
N ALA A 128 -8.58 2.19 -1.90
CA ALA A 128 -8.88 0.76 -1.74
C ALA A 128 -8.46 -0.10 -2.95
N PRO A 129 -8.86 0.23 -4.20
CA PRO A 129 -8.41 -0.55 -5.36
C PRO A 129 -6.89 -0.51 -5.53
N VAL A 130 -6.22 0.60 -5.22
CA VAL A 130 -4.74 0.69 -5.28
C VAL A 130 -4.09 -0.27 -4.30
N ALA A 131 -4.54 -0.29 -3.04
CA ALA A 131 -3.98 -1.17 -2.01
C ALA A 131 -4.14 -2.66 -2.38
N LEU A 132 -5.32 -3.02 -2.91
CA LEU A 132 -5.60 -4.37 -3.37
C LEU A 132 -4.79 -4.73 -4.62
N ALA A 133 -4.80 -3.84 -5.62
CA ALA A 133 -4.07 -4.00 -6.89
C ALA A 133 -2.57 -4.14 -6.68
N ALA A 134 -1.97 -3.31 -5.82
CA ALA A 134 -0.54 -3.36 -5.52
C ALA A 134 -0.15 -4.67 -4.83
N SER A 135 -1.11 -5.40 -4.24
CA SER A 135 -0.86 -6.71 -3.63
C SER A 135 -0.92 -7.87 -4.64
N CYS A 136 -1.37 -7.61 -5.86
CA CYS A 136 -1.58 -8.62 -6.91
C CYS A 136 -0.46 -8.63 -7.94
N ALA A 137 0.72 -9.13 -7.55
CA ALA A 137 1.87 -9.31 -8.45
C ALA A 137 2.11 -10.80 -8.75
N PHE A 138 1.63 -11.27 -9.90
CA PHE A 138 1.56 -12.69 -10.25
C PHE A 138 2.39 -13.06 -11.50
N MET A 139 2.85 -12.10 -12.31
CA MET A 139 3.49 -12.37 -13.60
C MET A 139 5.00 -12.56 -13.52
N LEU A 140 5.72 -11.72 -12.78
CA LEU A 140 7.18 -11.65 -12.84
C LEU A 140 7.87 -12.09 -11.54
N PRO A 141 9.06 -12.70 -11.64
CA PRO A 141 9.85 -13.14 -10.48
C PRO A 141 10.44 -11.98 -9.68
N MET A 142 10.58 -10.80 -10.29
CA MET A 142 11.17 -9.63 -9.63
C MET A 142 10.25 -9.00 -8.58
N ALA A 143 8.93 -9.19 -8.70
CA ALA A 143 7.96 -8.46 -7.91
C ALA A 143 7.85 -8.93 -6.45
N THR A 144 7.94 -10.25 -6.19
CA THR A 144 7.77 -10.82 -4.84
C THR A 144 8.70 -11.99 -4.56
N GLY A 145 9.06 -12.16 -3.28
CA GLY A 145 9.90 -13.27 -2.81
C GLY A 145 9.40 -14.67 -3.19
N PRO A 146 8.11 -15.01 -2.99
CA PRO A 146 7.56 -16.31 -3.38
C PRO A 146 7.71 -16.61 -4.88
N ASN A 147 7.47 -15.61 -5.72
CA ASN A 147 7.62 -15.68 -7.17
C ASN A 147 9.08 -15.97 -7.57
N ALA A 148 10.04 -15.28 -6.93
CA ALA A 148 11.47 -15.51 -7.13
C ALA A 148 11.90 -16.92 -6.69
N VAL A 149 11.41 -17.40 -5.54
CA VAL A 149 11.76 -18.73 -4.98
C VAL A 149 11.31 -19.86 -5.92
N ILE A 150 10.10 -19.79 -6.46
CA ILE A 150 9.60 -20.81 -7.40
C ILE A 150 10.37 -20.74 -8.72
N TYR A 151 10.63 -19.55 -9.25
CA TYR A 151 11.41 -19.40 -10.47
C TYR A 151 12.84 -19.95 -10.32
N ALA A 152 13.48 -19.72 -9.17
CA ALA A 152 14.81 -20.24 -8.84
C ALA A 152 14.87 -21.79 -8.77
N SER A 153 13.73 -22.48 -8.63
CA SER A 153 13.70 -23.95 -8.65
C SER A 153 14.03 -24.57 -10.02
N GLY A 154 14.04 -23.76 -11.10
CA GLY A 154 14.28 -24.22 -12.46
C GLY A 154 13.14 -25.04 -13.08
N LYS A 155 12.04 -25.26 -12.35
CA LYS A 155 10.90 -26.08 -12.79
C LYS A 155 9.87 -25.31 -13.63
N ILE A 156 9.92 -23.98 -13.62
CA ILE A 156 8.95 -23.10 -14.30
C ILE A 156 9.72 -22.07 -15.14
N SER A 157 9.36 -21.95 -16.42
CA SER A 157 9.94 -20.93 -17.30
C SER A 157 9.29 -19.56 -17.05
N LEU A 158 10.02 -18.48 -17.39
CA LEU A 158 9.50 -17.12 -17.27
C LEU A 158 8.20 -16.93 -18.08
N GLU A 159 8.11 -17.56 -19.25
CA GLU A 159 6.92 -17.48 -20.11
C GLU A 159 5.70 -18.18 -19.48
N GLN A 160 5.90 -19.36 -18.87
CA GLN A 160 4.82 -20.09 -18.18
C GLN A 160 4.27 -19.25 -17.02
N MET A 161 5.17 -18.66 -16.25
CA MET A 161 4.83 -17.80 -15.12
C MET A 161 4.10 -16.53 -15.58
N ALA A 162 4.65 -15.81 -16.57
CA ALA A 162 4.04 -14.59 -17.10
C ALA A 162 2.64 -14.83 -17.70
N ARG A 163 2.45 -15.95 -18.42
CA ARG A 163 1.16 -16.29 -19.03
C ARG A 163 0.10 -16.66 -17.98
N ALA A 164 0.49 -17.40 -16.95
CA ALA A 164 -0.40 -17.73 -15.84
C ALA A 164 -0.74 -16.49 -15.02
N GLY A 165 0.28 -15.70 -14.66
CA GLY A 165 0.14 -14.45 -13.94
C GLY A 165 -0.74 -13.44 -14.66
N PHE A 166 -0.62 -13.31 -15.99
CA PHE A 166 -1.43 -12.35 -16.75
C PHE A 166 -2.93 -12.65 -16.63
N ARG A 167 -3.29 -13.94 -16.67
CA ARG A 167 -4.69 -14.38 -16.50
C ARG A 167 -5.18 -14.12 -15.08
N LEU A 168 -4.32 -14.35 -14.07
CA LEU A 168 -4.64 -14.06 -12.68
C LEU A 168 -4.77 -12.56 -12.44
N ASN A 169 -3.90 -11.73 -13.02
CA ASN A 169 -3.99 -10.27 -12.96
C ASN A 169 -5.29 -9.76 -13.55
N LEU A 170 -5.74 -10.30 -14.69
CA LEU A 170 -7.01 -9.93 -15.29
C LEU A 170 -8.20 -10.33 -14.41
N LEU A 171 -8.18 -11.56 -13.86
CA LEU A 171 -9.20 -12.03 -12.92
C LEU A 171 -9.26 -11.16 -11.65
N ALA A 172 -8.10 -10.87 -11.07
CA ALA A 172 -7.96 -10.02 -9.90
C ALA A 172 -8.44 -8.60 -10.18
N SER A 173 -8.12 -8.04 -11.36
CA SER A 173 -8.60 -6.72 -11.79
C SER A 173 -10.13 -6.67 -11.76
N VAL A 174 -10.79 -7.66 -12.37
CA VAL A 174 -12.26 -7.73 -12.42
C VAL A 174 -12.83 -7.87 -11.00
N ALA A 175 -12.24 -8.72 -10.16
CA ALA A 175 -12.67 -8.91 -8.78
C ALA A 175 -12.50 -7.64 -7.94
N ILE A 176 -11.38 -6.93 -8.08
CA ILE A 176 -11.09 -5.69 -7.35
C ILE A 176 -12.02 -4.57 -7.81
N ILE A 177 -12.28 -4.44 -9.11
CA ILE A 177 -13.23 -3.44 -9.64
C ILE A 177 -14.63 -3.73 -9.09
N ALA A 178 -15.08 -4.97 -9.14
CA ALA A 178 -16.38 -5.36 -8.60
C ALA A 178 -16.46 -5.08 -7.09
N LEU A 179 -15.46 -5.51 -6.32
CA LEU A 179 -15.42 -5.31 -4.87
C LEU A 179 -15.41 -3.82 -4.51
N SER A 180 -14.58 -3.02 -5.19
CA SER A 180 -14.47 -1.59 -4.91
C SER A 180 -15.73 -0.84 -5.33
N TYR A 181 -16.40 -1.25 -6.42
CA TYR A 181 -17.63 -0.59 -6.87
C TYR A 181 -18.85 -0.96 -6.01
N PHE A 182 -18.99 -2.23 -5.62
CA PHE A 182 -20.18 -2.70 -4.88
C PHE A 182 -20.02 -2.63 -3.37
N LEU A 183 -18.83 -2.90 -2.82
CA LEU A 183 -18.62 -3.04 -1.39
C LEU A 183 -18.14 -1.75 -0.72
N ALA A 184 -17.31 -0.95 -1.40
CA ALA A 184 -16.81 0.30 -0.82
C ALA A 184 -17.93 1.28 -0.41
N PRO A 185 -18.97 1.55 -1.22
CA PRO A 185 -20.07 2.43 -0.80
C PRO A 185 -21.03 1.83 0.24
N LEU A 186 -20.87 0.55 0.60
CA LEU A 186 -21.63 -0.10 1.68
C LEU A 186 -20.89 -0.07 3.02
N VAL A 187 -19.57 0.08 2.99
CA VAL A 187 -18.70 0.02 4.17
C VAL A 187 -18.25 1.41 4.61
N PHE A 188 -18.09 2.34 3.67
CA PHE A 188 -17.68 3.73 3.87
C PHE A 188 -18.80 4.67 3.42
#